data_AF-A0A1E8YPT6-F1
#
_entry.id   AF-A0A1E8YPT6-F1
#
_cell.length_a   1.000
_cell.length_b   1.000
_cell.length_c   1.000
_cell.angle_alpha   90.00
_cell.angle_beta   90.00
_cell.angle_gamma   90.00
#
_symmetry.space_group_name_H-M   'P 1'
#
loop_
_entity.id
_entity.type
_entity.pdbx_description
1 polymer ?
#
loop_
_entity_poly.entity_id
_entity_poly.type
_entity_poly.pdbx_seq_one_letter_code
_entity_poly.pdbx_strand_id
1 'polypeptide(L)'
;MEEWQLNQLKWYLSLPKTIELMEKKAKVVSSRYYATHSLVGCSCRLLDSESYQLNYSVIWHVMEIIGEEKSLKIQINKLKRRLNALSEELTIEEQNRLRIDLFADLDLLKKACDWMVELEYYFNSNAEGANENIFIPSEALLKKIDQQEEELFEMFGV
;
A
#
# COMPACT_ATOMS: atom_id res chain seq x y z
N MET A 1 0.29 -3.39 30.45
CA MET A 1 -0.20 -4.38 29.48
C MET A 1 1.03 -4.95 28.80
N GLU A 2 1.24 -6.26 28.84
CA GLU A 2 2.42 -6.87 28.21
C GLU A 2 2.30 -6.77 26.68
N GLU A 3 3.41 -6.54 25.99
CA GLU A 3 3.44 -6.30 24.53
C GLU A 3 2.76 -7.42 23.72
N TRP A 4 2.86 -8.67 24.20
CA TRP A 4 2.20 -9.81 23.57
C TRP A 4 0.68 -9.70 23.63
N GLN A 5 0.10 -9.17 24.72
CA GLN A 5 -1.35 -9.02 24.88
C GLN A 5 -1.89 -7.98 23.91
N LEU A 6 -1.16 -6.87 23.73
CA LEU A 6 -1.50 -5.82 22.77
C LEU A 6 -1.47 -6.37 21.33
N ASN A 7 -0.45 -7.17 21.00
CA ASN A 7 -0.32 -7.78 19.68
C ASN A 7 -1.42 -8.83 19.42
N GLN A 8 -1.81 -9.60 20.43
CA GLN A 8 -2.97 -10.48 20.32
C GLN A 8 -4.26 -9.68 20.09
N LEU A 9 -4.48 -8.59 20.84
CA LEU A 9 -5.66 -7.74 20.64
C LEU A 9 -5.70 -7.13 19.23
N LYS A 10 -4.57 -6.63 18.71
CA LYS A 10 -4.42 -6.18 17.30
C LYS A 10 -4.85 -7.27 16.33
N TRP A 11 -4.37 -8.48 16.55
CA TRP A 11 -4.67 -9.63 15.71
C TRP A 11 -6.17 -9.97 15.73
N TYR A 12 -6.80 -10.03 16.91
CA TYR A 12 -8.24 -10.30 17.05
C TYR A 12 -9.10 -9.21 16.38
N LEU A 13 -8.75 -7.94 16.58
CA LEU A 13 -9.46 -6.80 15.96
C LEU A 13 -9.26 -6.75 14.43
N SER A 14 -8.21 -7.38 13.90
CA SER A 14 -7.95 -7.51 12.46
C SER A 14 -8.67 -8.69 11.79
N LEU A 15 -9.31 -9.57 12.56
CA LEU A 15 -9.98 -10.78 12.06
C LEU A 15 -11.02 -10.51 10.96
N PRO A 16 -11.90 -9.49 11.05
CA PRO A 16 -12.90 -9.25 10.01
C PRO A 16 -12.26 -9.03 8.63
N LYS A 17 -11.22 -8.18 8.57
CA LYS A 17 -10.48 -7.90 7.33
C LYS A 17 -9.71 -9.12 6.83
N THR A 18 -9.10 -9.87 7.76
CA THR A 18 -8.36 -11.09 7.42
C THR A 18 -9.28 -12.16 6.83
N ILE A 19 -10.48 -12.33 7.40
CA ILE A 19 -11.50 -13.26 6.88
C ILE A 19 -11.92 -12.84 5.46
N GLU A 20 -12.20 -11.56 5.23
CA GLU A 20 -12.58 -11.05 3.92
C GLU A 20 -11.49 -11.32 2.84
N LEU A 21 -10.22 -11.06 3.19
CA LEU A 21 -9.09 -11.31 2.29
C LEU A 21 -8.93 -12.81 1.99
N MET A 22 -9.10 -13.67 2.99
CA MET A 22 -9.02 -15.12 2.80
C MET A 22 -10.20 -15.65 1.97
N GLU A 23 -11.40 -15.11 2.14
CA GLU A 23 -12.56 -15.45 1.30
C GLU A 23 -12.36 -15.02 -0.15
N LYS A 24 -11.79 -13.84 -0.39
CA LYS A 24 -11.38 -13.40 -1.74
C LYS A 24 -10.35 -14.35 -2.34
N LYS A 25 -9.32 -14.73 -1.57
CA LYS A 25 -8.31 -15.71 -1.99
C LYS A 25 -8.94 -17.06 -2.35
N ALA A 26 -9.87 -17.56 -1.51
CA ALA A 26 -10.55 -18.83 -1.74
C ALA A 26 -11.37 -18.86 -3.04
N LYS A 27 -11.94 -17.72 -3.46
CA LYS A 27 -12.70 -17.62 -4.72
C LYS A 27 -11.85 -17.69 -5.98
N VAL A 28 -10.55 -17.39 -5.88
CA VAL A 28 -9.64 -17.29 -7.03
C VAL A 28 -8.57 -18.39 -7.07
N VAL A 29 -8.71 -19.44 -6.24
CA VAL A 29 -7.72 -20.54 -6.17
C VAL A 29 -7.54 -21.20 -7.53
N SER A 30 -8.63 -21.65 -8.15
CA SER A 30 -8.58 -22.34 -9.44
C SER A 30 -8.06 -21.44 -10.57
N SER A 31 -8.55 -20.19 -10.65
CA SER A 31 -8.10 -19.25 -11.69
C SER A 31 -6.63 -18.89 -11.55
N ARG A 32 -6.16 -18.65 -10.32
CA ARG A 32 -4.74 -18.43 -10.03
C ARG A 32 -3.92 -19.66 -10.39
N TYR A 33 -4.40 -20.85 -10.04
CA TYR A 33 -3.72 -22.10 -10.31
C TYR A 33 -3.51 -22.31 -11.81
N TYR A 34 -4.54 -22.12 -12.63
CA TYR A 34 -4.45 -22.24 -14.08
C TYR A 34 -3.59 -21.15 -14.74
N ALA A 35 -3.49 -19.96 -14.13
CA ALA A 35 -2.62 -18.91 -14.63
C ALA A 35 -1.12 -19.20 -14.35
N THR A 36 -0.80 -19.97 -13.31
CA THR A 36 0.57 -20.26 -12.90
C THR A 36 1.08 -21.64 -13.33
N HIS A 37 0.17 -22.57 -13.65
CA HIS A 37 0.52 -23.94 -14.02
C HIS A 37 0.10 -24.23 -15.46
N SER A 38 1.02 -24.81 -16.23
CA SER A 38 0.69 -25.34 -17.55
C SER A 38 0.05 -26.72 -17.42
N LEU A 39 -1.24 -26.81 -17.76
CA LEU A 39 -1.95 -28.09 -17.88
C LEU A 39 -1.66 -28.81 -19.21
N VAL A 40 -1.06 -28.10 -20.17
CA VAL A 40 -0.91 -28.52 -21.58
C VAL A 40 0.56 -28.81 -21.94
N GLY A 41 1.49 -28.72 -20.99
CA GLY A 41 2.89 -29.06 -21.26
C GLY A 41 3.05 -30.56 -21.44
N CYS A 42 3.16 -31.05 -22.68
CA CYS A 42 3.72 -32.36 -22.99
C CYS A 42 5.15 -32.46 -22.43
N SER A 43 5.57 -33.67 -22.06
CA SER A 43 6.86 -33.96 -21.46
C SER A 43 8.02 -33.25 -22.16
N CYS A 44 8.82 -32.49 -21.40
CA CYS A 44 10.11 -32.02 -21.90
C CYS A 44 11.11 -33.16 -21.77
N ARG A 45 11.62 -33.65 -22.91
CA ARG A 45 12.82 -34.49 -22.94
C ARG A 45 13.99 -33.60 -22.53
N LEU A 46 14.64 -33.91 -21.42
CA LEU A 46 15.93 -33.31 -21.10
C LEU A 46 16.90 -33.76 -22.21
N LEU A 47 17.42 -32.81 -22.98
CA LEU A 47 18.26 -33.10 -24.16
C LEU A 47 19.48 -33.99 -23.82
N ASP A 48 19.89 -34.01 -22.55
CA ASP A 48 21.06 -34.72 -22.04
C ASP A 48 20.76 -35.84 -21.02
N SER A 49 19.48 -36.23 -20.82
CA SER A 49 19.17 -37.39 -19.97
C SER A 49 18.07 -38.27 -20.56
N GLU A 50 18.17 -39.59 -20.34
CA GLU A 50 17.10 -40.55 -20.67
C GLU A 50 15.88 -40.41 -19.75
N SER A 51 15.87 -39.44 -18.84
CA SER A 51 14.76 -39.16 -17.93
C SER A 51 13.81 -38.12 -18.52
N TYR A 52 12.53 -38.48 -18.53
CA TYR A 52 11.44 -37.56 -18.81
C TYR A 52 11.09 -36.80 -17.52
N GLN A 53 10.83 -35.50 -17.61
CA GLN A 53 10.00 -34.87 -16.58
C GLN A 53 8.60 -35.49 -16.67
N LEU A 54 8.22 -36.26 -15.63
CA LEU A 54 6.87 -36.77 -15.50
C LEU A 54 5.95 -35.56 -15.31
N ASN A 55 5.05 -35.34 -16.27
CA ASN A 55 3.96 -34.41 -16.07
C ASN A 55 3.06 -34.92 -14.95
N TYR A 56 2.71 -34.03 -14.02
CA TYR A 56 1.64 -34.33 -13.08
C TYR A 56 0.35 -34.61 -13.85
N SER A 57 -0.39 -35.65 -13.43
CA SER A 57 -1.65 -35.99 -14.08
C SER A 57 -2.67 -34.88 -13.85
N VAL A 58 -3.67 -34.76 -14.73
CA VAL A 58 -4.82 -33.86 -14.53
C VAL A 58 -5.47 -34.08 -13.17
N ILE A 59 -5.53 -35.34 -12.72
CA ILE A 59 -6.05 -35.71 -11.40
C ILE A 59 -5.23 -35.05 -10.28
N TRP A 60 -3.91 -35.00 -10.42
CA TRP A 60 -3.02 -34.38 -9.44
C TRP A 60 -3.26 -32.87 -9.34
N HIS A 61 -3.35 -32.17 -10.49
CA HIS A 61 -3.68 -30.75 -10.54
C HIS A 61 -5.04 -30.42 -9.89
N VAL A 62 -6.06 -31.23 -10.21
CA VAL A 62 -7.39 -31.07 -9.62
C VAL A 62 -7.36 -31.31 -8.10
N MET A 63 -6.61 -32.31 -7.64
CA MET A 63 -6.44 -32.58 -6.21
C MET A 63 -5.74 -31.44 -5.48
N GLU A 64 -4.76 -30.78 -6.11
CA GLU A 64 -4.07 -29.63 -5.52
C GLU A 64 -5.01 -28.44 -5.35
N ILE A 65 -5.80 -28.11 -6.39
CA ILE A 65 -6.82 -27.05 -6.33
C ILE A 65 -7.84 -27.34 -5.21
N ILE A 66 -8.42 -28.55 -5.20
CA ILE A 66 -9.41 -28.94 -4.18
C ILE A 66 -8.79 -28.92 -2.77
N GLY A 67 -7.54 -29.36 -2.65
CA GLY A 67 -6.79 -29.36 -1.40
C GLY A 67 -6.62 -27.95 -0.85
N GLU A 68 -6.18 -27.01 -1.68
CA GLU A 68 -6.02 -25.61 -1.28
C GLU A 68 -7.37 -24.96 -0.92
N GLU A 69 -8.41 -25.17 -1.73
CA GLU A 69 -9.75 -24.66 -1.45
C GLU A 69 -10.30 -25.17 -0.11
N LYS A 70 -10.15 -26.48 0.18
CA LYS A 70 -10.58 -27.07 1.45
C LYS A 70 -9.77 -26.52 2.61
N SER A 71 -8.45 -26.41 2.46
CA SER A 71 -7.56 -25.84 3.49
C SER A 71 -7.96 -24.41 3.84
N LEU A 72 -8.19 -23.56 2.84
CA LEU A 72 -8.64 -22.19 3.04
C LEU A 72 -10.02 -22.13 3.72
N LYS A 73 -10.98 -22.96 3.30
CA LYS A 73 -12.30 -23.05 3.96
C LYS A 73 -12.19 -23.43 5.43
N ILE A 74 -11.35 -24.40 5.77
CA ILE A 74 -11.10 -24.81 7.17
C ILE A 74 -10.52 -23.64 7.97
N GLN A 75 -9.54 -22.93 7.41
CA GLN A 75 -8.92 -21.78 8.07
C GLN A 75 -9.92 -20.64 8.29
N ILE A 76 -10.71 -20.27 7.27
CA ILE A 76 -11.77 -19.27 7.36
C ILE A 76 -12.77 -19.63 8.47
N ASN A 77 -13.21 -20.89 8.52
CA ASN A 77 -14.14 -21.35 9.56
C ASN A 77 -13.55 -21.23 10.97
N LYS A 78 -12.25 -21.52 11.15
CA LYS A 78 -11.56 -21.31 12.44
C LYS A 78 -11.53 -19.82 12.83
N LEU A 79 -11.24 -18.93 11.88
CA LEU A 79 -11.21 -17.48 12.13
C LEU A 79 -12.61 -16.94 12.45
N LYS A 80 -13.66 -17.39 11.74
CA LYS A 80 -15.05 -17.03 12.02
C LYS A 80 -15.48 -17.44 13.42
N ARG A 81 -15.11 -18.65 13.87
CA ARG A 81 -15.38 -19.08 15.26
C ARG A 81 -14.72 -18.18 16.29
N ARG A 82 -13.48 -17.75 16.05
CA ARG A 82 -12.76 -16.82 16.94
C ARG A 82 -13.41 -15.44 16.94
N LEU A 83 -13.86 -14.95 15.79
CA LEU A 83 -14.57 -13.68 15.68
C LEU A 83 -15.93 -13.75 16.42
N ASN A 84 -16.67 -14.85 16.28
CA ASN A 84 -17.93 -15.03 16.99
C ASN A 84 -17.74 -15.02 18.50
N ALA A 85 -16.73 -15.74 19.01
CA ALA A 85 -16.39 -15.73 20.43
C ALA A 85 -16.01 -14.32 20.94
N LEU A 86 -15.32 -13.52 20.12
CA LEU A 86 -15.04 -12.12 20.46
C LEU A 86 -16.32 -11.28 20.56
N SER A 87 -17.27 -11.50 19.64
CA SER A 87 -18.54 -10.77 19.58
C SER A 87 -19.56 -11.20 20.65
N GLU A 88 -19.31 -12.29 21.39
CA GLU A 88 -20.13 -12.68 22.54
C GLU A 88 -19.91 -11.73 23.73
N GLU A 89 -18.69 -11.22 23.91
CA GLU A 89 -18.33 -10.36 25.05
C GLU A 89 -18.15 -8.89 24.67
N LEU A 90 -17.67 -8.60 23.46
CA LEU A 90 -17.43 -7.23 22.98
C LEU A 90 -18.42 -6.88 21.87
N THR A 91 -19.19 -5.83 22.09
CA THR A 91 -20.08 -5.29 21.07
C THR A 91 -19.30 -4.78 19.85
N ILE A 92 -19.96 -4.70 18.70
CA ILE A 92 -19.35 -4.22 17.46
C ILE A 92 -18.87 -2.77 17.64
N GLU A 93 -19.61 -1.96 18.39
CA GLU A 93 -19.28 -0.58 18.72
C GLU A 93 -18.01 -0.48 19.56
N GLU A 94 -17.85 -1.33 20.57
CA GLU A 94 -16.64 -1.39 21.41
C GLU A 94 -15.43 -1.88 20.62
N GLN A 95 -15.60 -2.90 19.78
CA GLN A 95 -14.54 -3.36 18.87
C GLN A 95 -14.10 -2.25 17.92
N ASN A 96 -15.03 -1.44 17.41
CA ASN A 96 -14.72 -0.31 16.53
C ASN A 96 -14.01 0.82 17.28
N ARG A 97 -14.42 1.15 18.51
CA ARG A 97 -13.71 2.12 19.36
C ARG A 97 -12.29 1.64 19.66
N LEU A 98 -12.13 0.38 20.08
CA LEU A 98 -10.81 -0.21 20.30
C LEU A 98 -9.97 -0.20 19.03
N ARG A 99 -10.54 -0.47 17.85
CA ARG A 99 -9.82 -0.34 16.59
C ARG A 99 -9.37 1.10 16.34
N ILE A 100 -10.24 2.07 16.55
CA ILE A 100 -9.87 3.47 16.40
C ILE A 100 -8.73 3.80 17.38
N ASP A 101 -8.87 3.54 18.67
CA ASP A 101 -7.87 3.90 19.68
C ASP A 101 -6.52 3.19 19.48
N LEU A 102 -6.56 1.94 19.01
CA LEU A 102 -5.39 1.06 18.94
C LEU A 102 -4.70 1.09 17.57
N PHE A 103 -5.41 1.53 16.53
CA PHE A 103 -4.87 1.84 15.19
C PHE A 103 -4.77 3.35 14.91
N ALA A 104 -5.18 4.22 15.83
CA ALA A 104 -5.16 5.69 15.69
C ALA A 104 -3.76 6.24 15.39
N ASP A 105 -2.70 5.57 15.82
CA ASP A 105 -1.32 6.01 15.57
C ASP A 105 -0.60 5.16 14.52
N LEU A 106 -1.17 5.08 13.31
CA LEU A 106 -0.46 4.52 12.15
C LEU A 106 -0.56 5.39 10.89
N ASP A 107 -1.62 6.17 10.73
CA ASP A 107 -1.80 7.06 9.58
C ASP A 107 -1.32 8.49 9.83
N LEU A 108 -1.40 8.98 11.08
CA LEU A 108 -0.74 10.24 11.47
C LEU A 108 0.79 10.11 11.37
N LEU A 109 1.31 8.95 11.78
CA LEU A 109 2.72 8.57 11.67
C LEU A 109 3.17 8.49 10.20
N LYS A 110 2.40 7.83 9.34
CA LYS A 110 2.71 7.75 7.90
C LYS A 110 2.65 9.10 7.22
N LYS A 111 1.60 9.90 7.48
CA LYS A 111 1.48 11.26 6.93
C LYS A 111 2.62 12.17 7.39
N ALA A 112 3.05 12.04 8.65
CA ALA A 112 4.22 12.76 9.17
C ALA A 112 5.52 12.29 8.49
N CYS A 113 5.70 10.99 8.28
CA CYS A 113 6.85 10.44 7.55
C CYS A 113 6.88 10.88 6.08
N ASP A 114 5.75 10.84 5.37
CA ASP A 114 5.66 11.24 3.97
C ASP A 114 5.95 12.76 3.82
N TRP A 115 5.45 13.58 4.74
CA TRP A 115 5.77 15.02 4.79
C TRP A 115 7.24 15.30 5.11
N MET A 116 7.88 14.52 5.98
CA MET A 116 9.32 14.66 6.28
C MET A 116 10.18 14.43 5.03
N VAL A 117 9.84 13.42 4.23
CA VAL A 117 10.55 13.12 2.97
C VAL A 117 10.38 14.26 1.97
N GLU A 118 9.18 14.83 1.83
CA GLU A 118 8.95 15.98 0.96
C GLU A 118 9.75 17.22 1.41
N LEU A 119 9.80 17.51 2.72
CA LEU A 119 10.54 18.64 3.26
C LEU A 119 12.06 18.54 3.00
N GLU A 120 12.66 17.37 3.18
CA GLU A 120 14.08 17.15 2.86
C GLU A 120 14.37 17.39 1.37
N TYR A 121 13.46 16.97 0.49
CA TYR A 121 13.57 17.25 -0.94
C TYR A 121 13.52 18.76 -1.24
N TYR A 122 12.61 19.51 -0.60
CA TYR A 122 12.54 20.97 -0.75
C TYR A 122 13.79 21.70 -0.24
N PHE A 123 14.37 21.29 0.89
CA PHE A 123 15.58 21.94 1.42
C PHE A 123 16.84 21.60 0.61
N ASN A 124 16.96 20.35 0.13
CA ASN A 124 18.09 19.96 -0.70
C ASN A 124 18.02 20.59 -2.10
N SER A 125 16.83 20.66 -2.72
CA SER A 125 16.64 21.34 -4.01
C SER A 125 16.84 22.86 -3.92
N ASN A 126 16.44 23.51 -2.82
CA ASN A 126 16.74 24.92 -2.59
C ASN A 126 18.22 25.19 -2.29
N ALA A 127 18.95 24.24 -1.71
CA ALA A 127 20.39 24.37 -1.53
C ALA A 127 21.14 24.32 -2.89
N GLU A 128 20.60 23.61 -3.87
CA GLU A 128 21.13 23.59 -5.25
C GLU A 128 20.67 24.81 -6.08
N GLY A 129 19.48 25.37 -5.81
CA GLY A 129 18.92 26.55 -6.49
C GLY A 129 19.29 27.92 -5.90
N ALA A 130 19.88 28.00 -4.70
CA ALA A 130 20.34 29.25 -4.09
C ALA A 130 21.61 29.85 -4.71
N ASN A 131 21.97 29.42 -5.93
CA ASN A 131 23.02 30.02 -6.76
C ASN A 131 22.47 30.67 -8.04
N GLU A 132 21.21 31.09 -8.08
CA GLU A 132 20.67 31.89 -9.19
C GLU A 132 20.42 33.36 -8.77
N ASN A 133 21.42 34.19 -9.11
CA ASN A 133 21.32 35.60 -9.49
C ASN A 133 20.24 36.45 -8.81
N ILE A 134 20.55 36.98 -7.63
CA ILE A 134 19.88 38.18 -7.12
C ILE A 134 20.19 39.32 -8.10
N PHE A 135 19.22 39.71 -8.94
CA PHE A 135 19.35 40.87 -9.81
C PHE A 135 19.39 42.14 -8.97
N ILE A 136 20.54 42.80 -8.96
CA ILE A 136 20.72 44.11 -8.33
C ILE A 136 20.58 45.15 -9.46
N PRO A 137 19.52 45.98 -9.49
CA PRO A 137 19.32 46.94 -10.56
C PRO A 137 20.44 47.99 -10.59
N SER A 138 20.97 48.31 -11.78
CA SER A 138 21.94 49.39 -11.90
C SER A 138 21.25 50.76 -11.82
N GLU A 139 21.98 51.76 -11.31
CA GLU A 139 21.49 53.12 -11.08
C GLU A 139 20.96 53.82 -12.34
N ALA A 140 21.46 53.42 -13.52
CA ALA A 140 20.98 53.91 -14.80
C ALA A 140 19.58 53.38 -15.16
N LEU A 141 19.25 52.17 -14.70
CA LEU A 141 17.94 51.57 -14.90
C LEU A 141 16.88 52.25 -14.03
N LEU A 142 17.24 52.62 -12.79
CA LEU A 142 16.39 53.34 -11.86
C LEU A 142 16.01 54.73 -12.40
N LYS A 143 16.99 55.51 -12.89
CA LYS A 143 16.72 56.83 -13.48
C LYS A 143 15.81 56.79 -14.70
N LYS A 144 15.88 55.71 -15.47
CA LYS A 144 15.03 55.53 -16.65
C LYS A 144 13.59 55.23 -16.27
N ILE A 145 13.38 54.52 -15.16
CA ILE A 145 12.06 54.27 -14.59
C ILE A 145 11.47 55.58 -14.08
N ASP A 146 12.23 56.38 -13.33
CA ASP A 146 11.76 57.69 -12.83
C ASP A 146 11.30 58.62 -13.96
N GLN A 147 12.07 58.69 -15.06
CA GLN A 147 11.67 59.49 -16.23
C GLN A 147 10.39 59.00 -16.90
N GLN A 148 10.21 57.67 -16.97
CA GLN A 148 9.00 57.09 -17.55
C GLN A 148 7.77 57.32 -16.66
N GLU A 149 7.96 57.36 -15.34
CA GLU A 149 6.90 57.70 -14.39
C GLU A 149 6.49 59.17 -14.51
N GLU A 150 7.44 60.10 -14.68
CA GLU A 150 7.15 61.52 -14.94
C GLU A 150 6.39 61.72 -16.28
N GLU A 151 6.82 61.08 -17.36
CA GLU A 151 6.14 61.16 -18.67
C GLU A 151 4.70 60.61 -18.63
N LEU A 152 4.49 59.51 -17.91
CA LEU A 152 3.16 58.93 -17.73
C LEU A 152 2.24 59.83 -16.90
N PHE A 153 2.79 60.51 -15.89
CA PHE A 153 2.05 61.48 -15.08
C PHE A 153 1.59 62.68 -15.91
N GLU A 154 2.44 63.20 -16.79
CA GLU A 154 2.09 64.29 -17.70
C GLU A 154 1.02 63.90 -18.74
N MET A 155 1.06 62.67 -19.25
CA MET A 155 0.14 62.21 -20.30
C MET A 155 -1.25 61.80 -19.80
N PHE A 156 -1.35 61.24 -18.59
CA PHE A 156 -2.58 60.64 -18.09
C PHE A 156 -3.17 61.28 -16.83
N GLY A 157 -2.49 62.25 -16.22
CA GLY A 157 -3.06 63.19 -15.26
C GLY A 157 -4.01 62.60 -14.20
N VAL A 158 -3.60 61.51 -13.54
CA VAL A 158 -4.21 61.07 -12.27
C VAL A 158 -3.33 61.51 -11.13
#